data_AF-A0A7Y2JC02-F1
#
_entry.id   AF-A0A7Y2JC02-F1
#
_cell.length_a   1.000
_cell.length_b   1.000
_cell.length_c   1.000
_cell.angle_alpha   90.00
_cell.angle_beta   90.00
_cell.angle_gamma   90.00
#
_symmetry.space_group_name_H-M   'P 1'
#
loop_
_entity.id
_entity.type
_entity.pdbx_description
1 polymer ?
#
loop_
_entity_poly.entity_id
_entity_poly.type
_entity_poly.pdbx_seq_one_letter_code
_entity_poly.pdbx_strand_id
1 'polypeptide(L)'
;LSWEMRVRSMVRKAVKRGKVDVILSVKDWGRTGTTVRVNHGLLSSFLAEANRVREEYSLGMDLSFRDLVGVPDIFVFAPEGNDPAEEHWALAEGAVESALSMLIGSRQEEGGRLRAAIGEAMEKLRPLAGEISSLTGENKDLARARLRERIEALSGEAGVDPARLQQEAAFLIDRLDISEECDRLFSHLTGMEGLMTTDDEAVGKRFDFLAQEAFRELNTASAKSAHPGISERVVVAKTELEKIREQIQNVE
;
A
#
# COMPACT_ATOMS: atom_id res chain seq x y z
N LEU A 1 -29.81 -5.15 8.35
CA LEU A 1 -29.20 -4.33 9.42
C LEU A 1 -28.64 -3.07 8.80
N SER A 2 -29.06 -1.89 9.26
CA SER A 2 -28.70 -0.57 8.70
C SER A 2 -27.38 -0.04 9.30
N TRP A 3 -26.32 -0.87 9.31
CA TRP A 3 -25.05 -0.52 10.00
C TRP A 3 -23.93 -0.11 9.05
N GLU A 4 -24.10 -0.30 7.75
CA GLU A 4 -23.05 -0.10 6.75
C GLU A 4 -22.40 1.28 6.86
N MET A 5 -23.19 2.35 6.94
CA MET A 5 -22.69 3.73 7.04
C MET A 5 -21.85 3.96 8.30
N ARG A 6 -22.26 3.38 9.44
CA ARG A 6 -21.54 3.52 10.72
C ARG A 6 -20.21 2.78 10.67
N VAL A 7 -20.24 1.51 10.27
CA VAL A 7 -19.03 0.66 10.12
C VAL A 7 -18.06 1.29 9.11
N ARG A 8 -18.55 1.77 7.97
CA ARG A 8 -17.73 2.45 6.96
C ARG A 8 -17.04 3.70 7.50
N SER A 9 -17.71 4.46 8.37
CA SER A 9 -17.13 5.63 9.03
C SER A 9 -16.00 5.23 10.00
N MET A 10 -16.21 4.17 10.79
CA MET A 10 -15.19 3.64 11.70
C MET A 10 -13.95 3.16 10.94
N VAL A 11 -14.14 2.35 9.89
CA VAL A 11 -13.05 1.85 9.05
C VAL A 11 -12.27 2.99 8.41
N ARG A 12 -12.94 4.01 7.86
CA ARG A 12 -12.26 5.18 7.25
C ARG A 12 -11.43 6.01 8.23
N LYS A 13 -11.82 6.04 9.50
CA LYS A 13 -11.04 6.73 10.55
C LYS A 13 -9.80 5.93 10.93
N ALA A 14 -9.92 4.60 11.00
CA ALA A 14 -8.85 3.70 11.40
C ALA A 14 -7.85 3.39 10.28
N VAL A 15 -8.34 3.23 9.05
CA VAL A 15 -7.58 2.77 7.88
C VAL A 15 -7.64 3.84 6.78
N LYS A 16 -6.50 4.50 6.56
CA LYS A 16 -6.37 5.57 5.54
C LYS A 16 -6.12 5.06 4.13
N ARG A 17 -5.51 3.87 3.98
CA ARG A 17 -5.12 3.26 2.70
C ARG A 17 -5.40 1.76 2.68
N GLY A 18 -5.59 1.25 1.46
CA GLY A 18 -5.93 -0.15 1.20
C GLY A 18 -7.42 -0.36 0.96
N LYS A 19 -7.76 -1.55 0.44
CA LYS A 19 -9.14 -2.01 0.30
C LYS A 19 -9.48 -2.86 1.53
N VAL A 20 -10.56 -2.54 2.22
CA VAL A 20 -11.04 -3.29 3.38
C VAL A 20 -12.43 -3.82 3.09
N ASP A 21 -12.58 -5.14 3.12
CA ASP A 21 -13.86 -5.83 3.01
C ASP A 21 -14.29 -6.26 4.43
N VAL A 22 -15.46 -5.79 4.89
CA VAL A 22 -15.97 -6.09 6.24
C VAL A 22 -17.21 -6.96 6.14
N ILE A 23 -17.19 -8.11 6.82
CA ILE A 23 -18.33 -9.02 6.93
C ILE A 23 -18.73 -9.07 8.39
N LEU A 24 -19.98 -8.68 8.68
CA LEU A 24 -20.54 -8.70 10.02
C LEU A 24 -21.78 -9.60 10.03
N SER A 25 -21.76 -10.62 10.89
CA SER A 25 -22.86 -11.54 11.09
C SER A 25 -23.26 -11.54 12.56
N VAL A 26 -24.52 -11.24 12.83
CA VAL A 26 -25.10 -11.31 14.17
C VAL A 26 -26.08 -12.47 14.18
N LYS A 27 -25.85 -13.42 15.10
CA LYS A 27 -26.75 -14.55 15.33
C LYS A 27 -27.43 -14.32 16.66
N ASP A 28 -28.75 -14.12 16.61
CA ASP A 28 -29.59 -14.13 17.80
C ASP A 28 -29.91 -15.59 18.14
N TRP A 29 -29.63 -16.00 19.38
CA TRP A 29 -29.90 -17.34 19.90
C TRP A 29 -31.24 -17.43 20.64
N GLY A 30 -32.09 -16.40 20.48
CA GLY A 30 -33.51 -16.46 20.79
C GLY A 30 -33.89 -15.59 21.97
N ARG A 31 -34.44 -14.42 21.67
CA ARG A 31 -35.48 -13.77 22.46
C ARG A 31 -36.29 -12.85 21.57
N THR A 32 -37.47 -13.28 21.13
CA THR A 32 -38.52 -12.34 20.72
C THR A 32 -39.89 -12.92 21.06
N GLY A 33 -40.51 -12.38 22.10
CA GLY A 33 -41.97 -12.40 22.18
C GLY A 33 -42.49 -11.72 20.92
N THR A 34 -43.49 -12.31 20.27
CA THR A 34 -44.15 -11.64 19.15
C THR A 34 -45.24 -10.75 19.74
N THR A 35 -45.16 -9.43 19.49
CA THR A 35 -46.24 -8.50 19.87
C THR A 35 -47.10 -8.16 18.66
N VAL A 36 -48.40 -7.99 18.89
CA VAL A 36 -49.32 -7.51 17.86
C VAL A 36 -49.33 -5.99 17.91
N ARG A 37 -48.94 -5.33 16.81
CA ARG A 37 -49.04 -3.87 16.63
C ARG A 37 -50.16 -3.58 15.63
N VAL A 38 -50.91 -2.49 15.87
CA VAL A 38 -51.93 -2.01 14.94
C VAL A 38 -51.33 -0.95 14.03
N ASN A 39 -51.46 -1.12 12.71
CA ASN A 39 -51.13 -0.09 11.74
C ASN A 39 -52.23 0.98 11.74
N HIS A 40 -52.13 1.97 12.64
CA HIS A 40 -53.15 3.01 12.83
C HIS A 40 -53.39 3.86 11.56
N GLY A 41 -52.37 4.05 10.73
CA GLY A 41 -52.52 4.77 9.45
C GLY A 41 -53.39 3.99 8.47
N LEU A 42 -53.10 2.69 8.30
CA LEU A 42 -53.92 1.83 7.45
C LEU A 42 -55.33 1.64 8.01
N LEU A 43 -55.46 1.44 9.32
CA LEU A 43 -56.76 1.30 9.99
C LEU A 43 -57.63 2.55 9.81
N SER A 44 -57.07 3.74 10.01
CA SER A 44 -57.82 4.99 9.83
C SER A 44 -58.23 5.21 8.36
N SER A 45 -57.33 4.93 7.41
CA SER A 45 -57.65 4.99 5.98
C SER A 45 -58.75 3.99 5.59
N PHE A 46 -58.69 2.76 6.10
CA PHE A 46 -59.69 1.73 5.87
C PHE A 46 -61.07 2.14 6.41
N LEU A 47 -61.13 2.61 7.66
CA LEU A 47 -62.37 3.06 8.29
C LEU A 47 -62.99 4.27 7.57
N ALA A 48 -62.17 5.20 7.10
CA ALA A 48 -62.64 6.36 6.33
C ALA A 48 -63.27 5.93 4.99
N GLU A 49 -62.62 5.02 4.26
CA GLU A 49 -63.11 4.57 2.96
C GLU A 49 -64.35 3.68 3.09
N ALA A 50 -64.40 2.81 4.11
CA ALA A 50 -65.57 2.00 4.39
C ALA A 50 -66.80 2.85 4.72
N ASN A 51 -66.63 3.96 5.47
CA ASN A 51 -67.72 4.89 5.74
C ASN A 51 -68.21 5.62 4.47
N ARG A 52 -67.31 6.00 3.56
CA ARG A 52 -67.69 6.62 2.28
C ARG A 52 -68.54 5.68 1.42
N VAL A 53 -68.11 4.43 1.27
CA VAL A 53 -68.85 3.41 0.52
C VAL A 53 -70.24 3.18 1.16
N ARG A 54 -70.32 3.16 2.49
CA ARG A 54 -71.59 3.04 3.21
C ARG A 54 -72.56 4.17 2.84
N GLU A 55 -72.08 5.41 2.83
CA GLU A 55 -72.88 6.60 2.52
C GLU A 55 -73.26 6.68 1.04
N GLU A 56 -72.32 6.43 0.13
CA GLU A 56 -72.52 6.54 -1.32
C GLU A 56 -73.52 5.50 -1.86
N TYR A 57 -73.46 4.27 -1.34
CA TYR A 57 -74.30 3.16 -1.80
C TYR A 57 -75.47 2.83 -0.87
N SER A 58 -75.67 3.61 0.20
CA SER A 58 -76.73 3.40 1.21
C SER A 58 -76.75 1.98 1.78
N LEU A 59 -75.57 1.39 1.99
CA LEU A 59 -75.43 0.04 2.52
C LEU A 59 -75.57 0.08 4.05
N GLY A 60 -76.41 -0.77 4.61
CA GLY A 60 -76.41 -1.03 6.05
C GLY A 60 -75.20 -1.90 6.40
N MET A 61 -74.10 -1.28 6.84
CA MET A 61 -72.89 -2.00 7.24
C MET A 61 -72.43 -1.53 8.62
N ASP A 62 -72.56 -2.42 9.60
CA ASP A 62 -71.93 -2.28 10.92
C ASP A 62 -70.61 -3.06 10.89
N LEU A 63 -69.49 -2.35 10.95
CA LEU A 63 -68.17 -2.99 11.03
C LEU A 63 -67.92 -3.48 12.45
N SER A 64 -67.69 -4.78 12.59
CA SER A 64 -67.25 -5.37 13.85
C SER A 64 -65.72 -5.46 13.92
N PHE A 65 -65.18 -5.65 15.13
CA PHE A 65 -63.75 -5.92 15.30
C PHE A 65 -63.29 -7.16 14.52
N ARG A 66 -64.16 -8.16 14.35
CA ARG A 66 -63.86 -9.38 13.59
C ARG A 66 -63.59 -9.08 12.11
N ASP A 67 -64.30 -8.09 11.56
CA ASP A 67 -64.14 -7.69 10.15
C ASP A 67 -62.78 -7.00 9.94
N LEU A 68 -62.29 -6.27 10.95
CA LEU A 68 -60.96 -5.65 10.93
C LEU A 68 -59.83 -6.68 10.94
N VAL A 69 -60.01 -7.82 11.62
CA VAL A 69 -59.01 -8.89 11.67
C VAL A 69 -58.81 -9.53 10.29
N GLY A 70 -59.83 -9.50 9.43
CA GLY A 70 -59.76 -10.04 8.07
C GLY A 70 -59.06 -9.13 7.07
N VAL A 71 -58.77 -7.87 7.44
CA VAL A 71 -58.08 -6.92 6.55
C VAL A 71 -56.57 -7.14 6.66
N PRO A 72 -55.87 -7.42 5.55
CA PRO A 72 -54.42 -7.56 5.55
C PRO A 72 -53.72 -6.34 6.15
N ASP A 73 -52.61 -6.57 6.84
CA ASP A 73 -51.68 -5.55 7.34
C ASP A 73 -52.22 -4.56 8.40
N ILE A 74 -53.49 -4.67 8.83
CA ILE A 74 -54.01 -3.88 9.96
C ILE A 74 -53.36 -4.32 11.28
N PHE A 75 -53.23 -5.64 11.48
CA PHE A 75 -52.57 -6.22 12.65
C PHE A 75 -51.26 -6.85 12.21
N VAL A 76 -50.15 -6.22 12.57
CA VAL A 76 -48.81 -6.65 12.21
C VAL A 76 -48.16 -7.30 13.41
N PHE A 77 -47.73 -8.55 13.23
CA PHE A 77 -46.88 -9.23 14.20
C PHE A 77 -45.46 -8.67 14.08
N ALA A 78 -44.99 -8.00 15.14
CA ALA A 78 -43.67 -7.41 15.20
C ALA A 78 -42.89 -7.95 16.41
N PRO A 79 -41.55 -8.05 16.31
CA PRO A 79 -40.69 -8.28 17.46
C PRO A 79 -41.01 -7.31 18.60
N GLU A 80 -41.03 -7.83 19.83
CA GLU A 80 -41.11 -7.03 21.05
C GLU A 80 -39.78 -6.27 21.26
N GLY A 81 -39.76 -4.95 21.16
CA GLY A 81 -38.54 -4.13 21.32
C GLY A 81 -38.36 -2.98 20.32
N ASN A 82 -37.17 -2.35 20.37
CA ASN A 82 -36.68 -1.41 19.37
C ASN A 82 -36.31 -2.17 18.08
N ASP A 83 -35.88 -1.48 17.02
CA ASP A 83 -35.27 -2.16 15.87
C ASP A 83 -34.16 -3.09 16.38
N PRO A 84 -34.21 -4.41 16.12
CA PRO A 84 -33.15 -5.34 16.52
C PRO A 84 -31.75 -4.87 16.06
N ALA A 85 -31.69 -4.06 15.00
CA ALA A 85 -30.47 -3.40 14.58
C ALA A 85 -29.92 -2.38 15.60
N GLU A 86 -30.73 -1.63 16.33
CA GLU A 86 -30.19 -0.72 17.35
C GLU A 86 -29.82 -1.45 18.64
N GLU A 87 -30.54 -2.52 18.99
CA GLU A 87 -30.24 -3.32 20.19
C GLU A 87 -28.90 -4.05 20.08
N HIS A 88 -28.55 -4.54 18.90
CA HIS A 88 -27.29 -5.24 18.67
C HIS A 88 -26.13 -4.29 18.29
N TRP A 89 -26.37 -2.98 18.12
CA TRP A 89 -25.34 -2.06 17.64
C TRP A 89 -24.14 -1.99 18.58
N ALA A 90 -24.35 -1.86 19.89
CA ALA A 90 -23.23 -1.75 20.84
C ALA A 90 -22.31 -2.99 20.82
N LEU A 91 -22.88 -4.19 20.63
CA LEU A 91 -22.11 -5.42 20.49
C LEU A 91 -21.34 -5.46 19.15
N ALA A 92 -22.01 -5.08 18.06
CA ALA A 92 -21.41 -5.01 16.74
C ALA A 92 -20.28 -3.97 16.68
N GLU A 93 -20.49 -2.79 17.26
CA GLU A 93 -19.51 -1.71 17.38
C GLU A 93 -18.26 -2.20 18.12
N GLY A 94 -18.42 -2.81 19.29
CA GLY A 94 -17.28 -3.36 20.04
C GLY A 94 -16.51 -4.44 19.28
N ALA A 95 -17.20 -5.30 18.54
CA ALA A 95 -16.55 -6.30 17.69
C ALA A 95 -15.75 -5.66 16.54
N VAL A 96 -16.30 -4.62 15.90
CA VAL A 96 -15.63 -3.87 14.83
C VAL A 96 -14.41 -3.11 15.37
N GLU A 97 -14.54 -2.45 16.52
CA GLU A 97 -13.42 -1.75 17.17
C GLU A 97 -12.28 -2.72 17.53
N SER A 98 -12.61 -3.87 18.11
CA SER A 98 -11.62 -4.90 18.43
C SER A 98 -10.91 -5.42 17.19
N ALA A 99 -11.65 -5.74 16.12
CA ALA A 99 -11.07 -6.19 14.86
C ALA A 99 -10.16 -5.13 14.22
N LEU A 100 -10.57 -3.85 14.24
CA LEU A 100 -9.75 -2.74 13.75
C LEU A 100 -8.48 -2.55 14.57
N SER A 101 -8.57 -2.67 15.90
CA SER A 101 -7.41 -2.59 16.79
C SER A 101 -6.41 -3.72 16.50
N MET A 102 -6.88 -4.96 16.32
CA MET A 102 -6.04 -6.09 15.94
C MET A 102 -5.39 -5.89 14.57
N LEU A 103 -6.13 -5.37 13.58
CA LEU A 103 -5.60 -5.07 12.25
C LEU A 103 -4.48 -4.03 12.31
N ILE A 104 -4.69 -2.93 13.05
CA ILE A 104 -3.68 -1.88 13.23
C ILE A 104 -2.44 -2.44 13.94
N GLY A 105 -2.62 -3.22 15.00
CA GLY A 105 -1.52 -3.86 15.72
C GLY A 105 -0.68 -4.75 14.81
N SER A 106 -1.34 -5.62 14.03
CA SER A 106 -0.66 -6.49 13.05
C SER A 106 0.12 -5.69 12.02
N ARG A 107 -0.43 -4.59 11.50
CA ARG A 107 0.26 -3.70 10.54
C ARG A 107 1.48 -3.02 11.16
N GLN A 108 1.41 -2.62 12.43
CA GLN A 108 2.55 -2.03 13.12
C GLN A 108 3.68 -3.03 13.33
N GLU A 109 3.35 -4.27 13.72
CA GLU A 109 4.33 -5.35 13.84
C GLU A 109 4.99 -5.67 12.49
N GLU A 110 4.20 -5.74 11.42
CA GLU A 110 4.69 -5.94 10.07
C GLU A 110 5.60 -4.78 9.62
N GLY A 111 5.18 -3.53 9.83
CA GLY A 111 6.00 -2.36 9.55
C GLY A 111 7.33 -2.37 10.31
N GLY A 112 7.33 -2.84 11.56
CA GLY A 112 8.55 -3.05 12.34
C GLY A 112 9.48 -4.09 11.72
N ARG A 113 8.95 -5.23 11.26
CA ARG A 113 9.71 -6.28 10.55
C ARG A 113 10.27 -5.77 9.23
N LEU A 114 9.48 -5.05 8.43
CA LEU A 114 9.92 -4.45 7.17
C LEU A 114 11.06 -3.44 7.39
N ARG A 115 10.93 -2.57 8.41
CA ARG A 115 11.96 -1.59 8.76
C ARG A 115 13.28 -2.27 9.16
N ALA A 116 13.21 -3.34 9.95
CA ALA A 116 14.40 -4.12 10.32
C ALA A 116 15.07 -4.76 9.10
N ALA A 117 14.29 -5.42 8.23
CA ALA A 117 14.82 -6.06 7.02
C ALA A 117 15.47 -5.05 6.04
N ILE A 118 14.85 -3.88 5.86
CA ILE A 118 15.44 -2.79 5.07
C ILE A 118 16.73 -2.28 5.72
N GLY A 119 16.74 -2.13 7.05
CA GLY A 119 17.93 -1.73 7.80
C GLY A 119 19.11 -2.69 7.62
N GLU A 120 18.88 -4.00 7.74
CA GLU A 120 19.90 -5.03 7.53
C GLU A 120 20.48 -5.01 6.11
N ALA A 121 19.65 -4.74 5.10
CA ALA A 121 20.12 -4.62 3.72
C ALA A 121 20.94 -3.32 3.52
N MET A 122 20.52 -2.22 4.14
CA MET A 122 21.25 -0.94 4.11
C MET A 122 22.63 -1.05 4.79
N GLU A 123 22.72 -1.76 5.93
CA GLU A 123 23.98 -2.03 6.63
C GLU A 123 24.99 -2.81 5.76
N LYS A 124 24.51 -3.63 4.81
CA LYS A 124 25.36 -4.35 3.84
C LYS A 124 25.71 -3.49 2.64
N LEU A 125 24.79 -2.65 2.17
CA LEU A 125 25.00 -1.77 1.02
C LEU A 125 26.06 -0.70 1.28
N ARG A 126 26.09 -0.13 2.50
CA ARG A 126 26.98 0.98 2.80
C ARG A 126 28.48 0.61 2.70
N PRO A 127 28.95 -0.52 3.26
CA PRO A 127 30.30 -1.02 3.02
C PRO A 127 30.59 -1.30 1.55
N LEU A 128 29.67 -1.94 0.82
CA LEU A 128 29.85 -2.25 -0.60
C LEU A 128 30.07 -0.98 -1.44
N ALA A 129 29.29 0.09 -1.18
CA ALA A 129 29.48 1.38 -1.82
C ALA A 129 30.85 2.00 -1.49
N GLY A 130 31.30 1.87 -0.24
CA GLY A 130 32.65 2.29 0.18
C GLY A 130 33.76 1.52 -0.50
N GLU A 131 33.64 0.21 -0.61
CA GLU A 131 34.62 -0.63 -1.29
C GLU A 131 34.68 -0.31 -2.79
N ILE A 132 33.54 -0.13 -3.46
CA ILE A 132 33.49 0.31 -4.86
C ILE A 132 34.20 1.65 -5.03
N SER A 133 33.90 2.62 -4.16
CA SER A 133 34.51 3.95 -4.19
C SER A 133 36.03 3.89 -3.99
N SER A 134 36.51 3.05 -3.06
CA SER A 134 37.95 2.87 -2.80
C SER A 134 38.73 2.33 -3.99
N LEU A 135 38.09 1.52 -4.84
CA LEU A 135 38.68 0.94 -6.04
C LEU A 135 38.70 1.90 -7.24
N THR A 136 38.14 3.10 -7.12
CA THR A 136 38.06 4.07 -8.23
C THR A 136 39.43 4.47 -8.76
N GLY A 137 40.42 4.62 -7.87
CA GLY A 137 41.81 4.92 -8.26
C GLY A 137 42.43 3.79 -9.08
N GLU A 138 42.37 2.56 -8.56
CA GLU A 138 42.88 1.37 -9.26
C GLU A 138 42.15 1.12 -10.58
N ASN A 139 40.84 1.38 -10.63
CA ASN A 139 40.04 1.30 -11.86
C ASN A 139 40.56 2.27 -12.94
N LYS A 140 40.90 3.51 -12.57
CA LYS A 140 41.47 4.50 -13.50
C LYS A 140 42.83 4.05 -14.01
N ASP A 141 43.68 3.49 -13.15
CA ASP A 141 45.01 3.04 -13.56
C ASP A 141 44.95 1.80 -14.45
N LEU A 142 44.06 0.86 -14.14
CA LEU A 142 43.81 -0.31 -14.99
C LEU A 142 43.23 0.09 -16.35
N ALA A 143 42.30 1.04 -16.38
CA ALA A 143 41.76 1.61 -17.61
C ALA A 143 42.86 2.28 -18.45
N ARG A 144 43.72 3.09 -17.82
CA ARG A 144 44.87 3.72 -18.49
C ARG A 144 45.84 2.69 -19.06
N ALA A 145 46.14 1.63 -18.31
CA ALA A 145 47.04 0.56 -18.76
C ALA A 145 46.47 -0.17 -19.99
N ARG A 146 45.21 -0.62 -19.94
CA ARG A 146 44.54 -1.29 -21.07
C ARG A 146 44.47 -0.41 -22.31
N LEU A 147 44.24 0.89 -22.11
CA LEU A 147 44.14 1.82 -23.23
C LEU A 147 45.51 2.09 -23.87
N ARG A 148 46.57 2.21 -23.07
CA ARG A 148 47.95 2.28 -23.59
C ARG A 148 48.31 1.05 -24.41
N GLU A 149 48.02 -0.15 -23.91
CA GLU A 149 48.26 -1.40 -24.63
C GLU A 149 47.49 -1.44 -25.97
N ARG A 150 46.24 -0.98 -25.97
CA ARG A 150 45.42 -0.85 -27.20
C ARG A 150 46.01 0.14 -28.20
N ILE A 151 46.53 1.26 -27.71
CA ILE A 151 47.18 2.30 -28.52
C ILE A 151 48.47 1.78 -29.14
N GLU A 152 49.32 1.13 -28.35
CA GLU A 152 50.60 0.57 -28.83
C GLU A 152 50.36 -0.48 -29.92
N ALA A 153 49.35 -1.33 -29.76
CA ALA A 153 48.96 -2.31 -30.78
C ALA A 153 48.52 -1.66 -32.11
N LEU A 154 47.84 -0.50 -32.05
CA LEU A 154 47.32 0.20 -33.23
C LEU A 154 48.33 1.17 -33.86
N SER A 155 49.31 1.67 -33.09
CA SER A 155 50.29 2.66 -33.56
C SER A 155 51.24 2.14 -34.64
N GLY A 156 51.29 0.82 -34.86
CA GLY A 156 52.01 0.18 -35.96
C GLY A 156 51.25 0.13 -37.29
N GLU A 157 49.97 0.52 -37.34
CA GLU A 157 49.17 0.51 -38.56
C GLU A 157 49.41 1.75 -39.43
N ALA A 158 49.58 1.55 -40.74
CA ALA A 158 49.80 2.64 -41.68
C ALA A 158 48.55 3.57 -41.77
N GLY A 159 48.73 4.86 -41.48
CA GLY A 159 47.68 5.87 -41.54
C GLY A 159 47.11 6.33 -40.19
N VAL A 160 47.63 5.81 -39.07
CA VAL A 160 47.23 6.24 -37.72
C VAL A 160 48.03 7.48 -37.29
N ASP A 161 47.34 8.55 -36.89
CA ASP A 161 47.95 9.75 -36.27
C ASP A 161 48.08 9.56 -34.75
N PRO A 162 49.32 9.47 -34.20
CA PRO A 162 49.55 9.23 -32.78
C PRO A 162 48.99 10.33 -31.87
N ALA A 163 48.98 11.59 -32.31
CA ALA A 163 48.50 12.71 -31.51
C ALA A 163 46.97 12.65 -31.33
N ARG A 164 46.25 12.33 -32.42
CA ARG A 164 44.79 12.14 -32.39
C ARG A 164 44.40 10.92 -31.55
N LEU A 165 45.20 9.85 -31.63
CA LEU A 165 44.98 8.63 -30.84
C LEU A 165 45.17 8.87 -29.32
N GLN A 166 46.19 9.62 -28.92
CA GLN A 166 46.39 10.03 -27.52
C GLN A 166 45.27 10.92 -27.00
N GLN A 167 44.73 11.81 -27.84
CA GLN A 167 43.66 12.72 -27.46
C GLN A 167 42.33 11.99 -27.24
N GLU A 168 41.97 11.06 -28.14
CA GLU A 168 40.81 10.15 -27.96
C GLU A 168 40.97 9.27 -26.73
N ALA A 169 42.20 8.83 -26.46
CA ALA A 169 42.47 8.02 -25.28
C ALA A 169 42.24 8.78 -23.96
N ALA A 170 42.65 10.04 -23.90
CA ALA A 170 42.37 10.89 -22.75
C ALA A 170 40.86 11.06 -22.52
N PHE A 171 40.08 11.25 -23.60
CA PHE A 171 38.62 11.35 -23.52
C PHE A 171 37.95 10.04 -23.05
N LEU A 172 38.45 8.89 -23.51
CA LEU A 172 37.95 7.58 -23.08
C LEU A 172 38.25 7.31 -21.60
N ILE A 173 39.42 7.71 -21.10
CA ILE A 173 39.77 7.56 -19.67
C ILE A 173 38.82 8.36 -18.79
N ASP A 174 38.50 9.60 -19.18
CA ASP A 174 37.56 10.45 -18.44
C ASP A 174 36.16 9.81 -18.35
N ARG A 175 35.73 9.15 -19.44
CA ARG A 175 34.49 8.36 -19.45
C ARG A 175 34.51 7.10 -18.59
N LEU A 176 35.68 6.60 -18.19
CA LEU A 176 35.85 5.43 -17.32
C LEU A 176 35.95 5.81 -15.84
N ASP A 177 35.91 7.12 -15.52
CA ASP A 177 35.78 7.60 -14.15
C ASP A 177 34.37 7.31 -13.61
N ILE A 178 34.32 6.66 -12.44
CA ILE A 178 33.09 6.31 -11.72
C ILE A 178 32.88 7.14 -10.44
N SER A 179 33.71 8.16 -10.20
CA SER A 179 33.66 8.97 -8.98
C SER A 179 32.28 9.61 -8.80
N GLU A 180 31.71 10.15 -9.88
CA GLU A 180 30.40 10.79 -9.86
C GLU A 180 29.27 9.79 -9.55
N GLU A 181 29.32 8.59 -10.14
CA GLU A 181 28.38 7.51 -9.82
C GLU A 181 28.48 7.08 -8.34
N CYS A 182 29.69 7.04 -7.78
CA CYS A 182 29.89 6.72 -6.37
C CYS A 182 29.29 7.81 -5.46
N ASP A 183 29.52 9.08 -5.76
CA ASP A 183 28.99 10.21 -4.99
C ASP A 183 27.45 10.27 -5.04
N ARG A 184 26.87 10.05 -6.22
CA ARG A 184 25.42 9.94 -6.40
C ARG A 184 24.86 8.74 -5.64
N LEU A 185 25.50 7.57 -5.73
CA LEU A 185 25.11 6.38 -4.98
C LEU A 185 25.07 6.65 -3.47
N PHE A 186 26.12 7.26 -2.90
CA PHE A 186 26.14 7.64 -1.49
C PHE A 186 25.02 8.61 -1.11
N SER A 187 24.73 9.58 -1.98
CA SER A 187 23.64 10.53 -1.77
C SER A 187 22.27 9.81 -1.75
N HIS A 188 22.03 8.87 -2.66
CA HIS A 188 20.81 8.07 -2.68
C HIS A 188 20.67 7.19 -1.44
N LEU A 189 21.74 6.49 -1.03
CA LEU A 189 21.75 5.66 0.19
C LEU A 189 21.50 6.49 1.45
N THR A 190 22.12 7.67 1.55
CA THR A 190 21.86 8.60 2.68
C THR A 190 20.42 9.08 2.68
N GLY A 191 19.84 9.34 1.51
CA GLY A 191 18.42 9.68 1.36
C GLY A 191 17.50 8.56 1.87
N MET A 192 17.81 7.30 1.58
CA MET A 192 17.06 6.13 2.06
C MET A 192 17.12 5.99 3.58
N GLU A 193 18.32 6.15 4.17
CA GLU A 193 18.48 6.15 5.63
C GLU A 193 17.63 7.25 6.29
N GLY A 194 17.62 8.44 5.70
CA GLY A 194 16.74 9.54 6.12
C GLY A 194 15.27 9.15 6.09
N LEU A 195 14.82 8.48 5.01
CA LEU A 195 13.44 7.99 4.86
C LEU A 195 13.05 6.96 5.94
N MET A 196 13.99 6.20 6.49
CA MET A 196 13.68 5.26 7.56
C MET A 196 13.25 5.96 8.86
N THR A 197 13.59 7.24 9.05
CA THR A 197 13.35 7.99 10.30
C THR A 197 12.13 8.91 10.28
N THR A 198 11.39 8.93 9.17
CA THR A 198 10.25 9.83 8.96
C THR A 198 8.92 9.08 9.02
N ASP A 199 7.90 9.74 9.55
CA ASP A 199 6.51 9.24 9.63
C ASP A 199 5.62 9.71 8.45
N ASP A 200 6.23 10.09 7.33
CA ASP A 200 5.54 10.58 6.12
C ASP A 200 4.75 9.46 5.41
N GLU A 201 3.51 9.74 4.99
CA GLU A 201 2.62 8.78 4.31
C GLU A 201 3.12 8.38 2.90
N ALA A 202 4.09 9.09 2.32
CA ALA A 202 4.62 8.80 0.98
C ALA A 202 5.99 8.08 0.99
N VAL A 203 6.42 7.53 2.12
CA VAL A 203 7.77 6.94 2.28
C VAL A 203 8.02 5.82 1.26
N GLY A 204 7.09 4.89 1.05
CA GLY A 204 7.29 3.77 0.13
C GLY A 204 7.64 4.20 -1.31
N LYS A 205 6.90 5.17 -1.88
CA LYS A 205 7.17 5.69 -3.23
C LYS A 205 8.52 6.40 -3.34
N ARG A 206 8.87 7.19 -2.31
CA ARG A 206 10.15 7.90 -2.27
C ARG A 206 11.31 6.91 -2.13
N PHE A 207 11.12 5.84 -1.37
CA PHE A 207 12.10 4.78 -1.21
C PHE A 207 12.32 4.01 -2.53
N ASP A 208 11.24 3.62 -3.23
CA ASP A 208 11.35 2.96 -4.53
C ASP A 208 12.06 3.84 -5.57
N PHE A 209 11.76 5.14 -5.60
CA PHE A 209 12.48 6.08 -6.46
C PHE A 209 13.99 6.08 -6.15
N LEU A 210 14.39 6.27 -4.89
CA LEU A 210 15.81 6.27 -4.52
C LEU A 210 16.48 4.93 -4.84
N ALA A 211 15.76 3.80 -4.70
CA ALA A 211 16.28 2.47 -5.00
C ALA A 211 16.53 2.29 -6.49
N GLN A 212 15.65 2.82 -7.34
CA GLN A 212 15.83 2.83 -8.78
C GLN A 212 17.01 3.71 -9.21
N GLU A 213 17.16 4.90 -8.60
CA GLU A 213 18.31 5.77 -8.87
C GLU A 213 19.63 5.10 -8.45
N ALA A 214 19.70 4.55 -7.23
CA ALA A 214 20.89 3.82 -6.75
C ALA A 214 21.24 2.63 -7.66
N PHE A 215 20.22 1.89 -8.14
CA PHE A 215 20.42 0.81 -9.10
C PHE A 215 20.98 1.30 -10.44
N ARG A 216 20.52 2.47 -10.91
CA ARG A 216 21.06 3.11 -12.12
C ARG A 216 22.53 3.49 -11.94
N GLU A 217 22.90 4.07 -10.80
CA GLU A 217 24.28 4.43 -10.52
C GLU A 217 25.21 3.21 -10.51
N LEU A 218 24.77 2.10 -9.88
CA LEU A 218 25.51 0.84 -9.91
C LEU A 218 25.66 0.26 -11.33
N ASN A 219 24.64 0.35 -12.18
CA ASN A 219 24.75 -0.05 -13.58
C ASN A 219 25.78 0.77 -14.34
N THR A 220 25.73 2.09 -14.19
CA THR A 220 26.66 3.00 -14.86
C THR A 220 28.09 2.77 -14.38
N ALA A 221 28.30 2.63 -13.06
CA ALA A 221 29.61 2.33 -12.48
C ALA A 221 30.17 1.01 -13.01
N SER A 222 29.36 -0.04 -13.07
CA SER A 222 29.79 -1.33 -13.63
C SER A 222 30.07 -1.28 -15.13
N ALA A 223 29.33 -0.48 -15.91
CA ALA A 223 29.54 -0.35 -17.35
C ALA A 223 30.81 0.45 -17.68
N LYS A 224 31.17 1.41 -16.82
CA LYS A 224 32.40 2.20 -16.91
C LYS A 224 33.63 1.53 -16.29
N SER A 225 33.43 0.53 -15.42
CA SER A 225 34.54 -0.09 -14.71
C SER A 225 35.29 -1.11 -15.55
N ALA A 226 36.62 -1.03 -15.51
CA ALA A 226 37.53 -2.04 -16.03
C ALA A 226 37.93 -3.08 -14.97
N HIS A 227 37.66 -2.81 -13.69
CA HIS A 227 38.15 -3.54 -12.54
C HIS A 227 37.19 -4.67 -12.12
N PRO A 228 37.58 -5.96 -12.20
CA PRO A 228 36.69 -7.08 -11.89
C PRO A 228 36.10 -7.03 -10.48
N GLY A 229 36.89 -6.57 -9.50
CA GLY A 229 36.43 -6.44 -8.11
C GLY A 229 35.32 -5.40 -7.92
N ILE A 230 35.18 -4.42 -8.83
CA ILE A 230 34.05 -3.48 -8.82
C ILE A 230 32.81 -4.19 -9.36
N SER A 231 32.92 -4.91 -10.47
CA SER A 231 31.80 -5.66 -11.05
C SER A 231 31.22 -6.67 -10.06
N GLU A 232 32.07 -7.39 -9.33
CA GLU A 232 31.64 -8.34 -8.29
C GLU A 232 30.83 -7.65 -7.18
N ARG A 233 31.36 -6.55 -6.62
CA ARG A 233 30.67 -5.77 -5.57
C ARG A 233 29.37 -5.17 -6.06
N VAL A 234 29.33 -4.69 -7.30
CA VAL A 234 28.11 -4.15 -7.91
C VAL A 234 27.03 -5.23 -7.99
N VAL A 235 27.37 -6.47 -8.34
CA VAL A 235 26.38 -7.57 -8.38
C VAL A 235 25.79 -7.80 -6.99
N VAL A 236 26.62 -7.89 -5.95
CA VAL A 236 26.16 -8.06 -4.57
C VAL A 236 25.30 -6.86 -4.12
N ALA A 237 25.74 -5.64 -4.42
CA ALA A 237 24.99 -4.43 -4.08
C ALA A 237 23.61 -4.39 -4.78
N LYS A 238 23.52 -4.78 -6.05
CA LYS A 238 22.23 -4.91 -6.74
C LYS A 238 21.31 -5.91 -6.08
N THR A 239 21.84 -7.04 -5.61
CA THR A 239 21.05 -8.03 -4.87
C THR A 239 20.49 -7.46 -3.57
N GLU A 240 21.27 -6.72 -2.79
CA GLU A 240 20.78 -6.08 -1.56
C GLU A 240 19.75 -4.98 -1.86
N LEU A 241 19.94 -4.18 -2.92
CA LEU A 241 18.93 -3.20 -3.37
C LEU A 241 17.62 -3.85 -3.81
N GLU A 242 17.67 -5.01 -4.45
CA GLU A 242 16.44 -5.69 -4.88
C GLU A 242 15.66 -6.24 -3.68
N LYS A 243 16.34 -6.75 -2.64
CA LYS A 243 15.70 -7.12 -1.37
C LYS A 243 14.96 -5.95 -0.77
N ILE A 244 15.57 -4.77 -0.78
CA ILE A 244 14.94 -3.53 -0.31
C ILE A 244 13.69 -3.21 -1.15
N ARG A 245 13.79 -3.28 -2.48
CA ARG A 245 12.65 -3.01 -3.39
C ARG A 245 11.50 -3.98 -3.17
N GLU A 246 11.79 -5.26 -2.94
CA GLU A 246 10.77 -6.26 -2.60
C GLU A 246 10.05 -5.90 -1.30
N GLN A 247 10.78 -5.50 -0.25
CA GLN A 247 10.15 -5.08 1.00
C GLN A 247 9.31 -3.80 0.85
N ILE A 248 9.77 -2.83 0.05
CA ILE A 248 9.06 -1.56 -0.18
C ILE A 248 7.69 -1.77 -0.83
N GLN A 249 7.54 -2.78 -1.69
CA GLN A 249 6.23 -3.11 -2.28
C GLN A 249 5.20 -3.54 -1.23
N ASN A 250 5.65 -3.98 -0.06
CA ASN A 250 4.81 -4.38 1.07
C ASN A 250 4.68 -3.28 2.14
N VAL A 251 5.33 -2.11 1.95
CA VAL A 251 5.20 -0.98 2.88
C VAL A 251 3.87 -0.27 2.65
N GLU A 252 2.99 -0.32 3.65
CA GLU A 252 1.68 0.36 3.67
C GLU A 252 1.71 1.69 4.43
#